data_AF-A0A3D1N7T6-F1
#
_entry.id   AF-A0A3D1N7T6-F1
#
_cell.length_a   1.000
_cell.length_b   1.000
_cell.length_c   1.000
_cell.angle_alpha   90.00
_cell.angle_beta   90.00
_cell.angle_gamma   90.00
#
_symmetry.space_group_name_H-M   'P 1'
#
loop_
_entity.id
_entity.type
_entity.pdbx_description
1 polymer ?
#
loop_
_entity_poly.entity_id
_entity_poly.type
_entity_poly.pdbx_seq_one_letter_code
_entity_poly.pdbx_strand_id
1 'polypeptide(L)'
;MKKNLILKLIDNQFHDNKEFKLYLNYLHYDLNNKFYSYGQHIKNPNEKKKSILEIIKLSIFQFLNIVNAFRTLFIANKKNKKIIFSSAYFNLERHISDEKYLMVKPPWAFGKLQNYFDSKIIWSSLELNNKLKNSTFKELISYELFILIKDYKKHLKQYVITNNVCALFLPQDSGFFEKLAIDVFKELKRPTFIFIHGLPGIYNGIENDRTDYLVVWGDAIKQNLVNAGHNPNKIIINGHPKYKIDTQKILKFQFDDIVIITKSLNGSQFSDKVVLGDRSNLIYYLLSIQKILKNFNVKSVRLRPHPSENIQWYFKFVDKNFFKLDTLDLNTSLSKASLVIGGTSTTFLEALIMGVNYVVYEPIDENGLLVDGQQVVSPFDGNHYKVPVAKNEIELQQILEKKESVDISILNDYINQEFKPNLILDLIENYKFGNKQ
;
A
#
# COMPACT_ATOMS: atom_id res chain seq x y z
N MET A 1 6.60 21.58 -16.83
CA MET A 1 6.69 20.12 -16.57
C MET A 1 7.87 19.84 -15.63
N LYS A 2 7.61 19.53 -14.35
CA LYS A 2 8.67 19.08 -13.41
C LYS A 2 9.04 17.64 -13.78
N LYS A 3 10.02 17.47 -14.69
CA LYS A 3 10.51 16.13 -15.07
C LYS A 3 11.17 15.48 -13.85
N ASN A 4 10.92 14.18 -13.63
CA ASN A 4 11.58 13.42 -12.56
C ASN A 4 13.11 13.44 -12.78
N LEU A 5 13.83 14.07 -11.86
CA LEU A 5 15.28 14.19 -11.91
C LEU A 5 15.95 12.81 -12.00
N ILE A 6 15.40 11.82 -11.29
CA ILE A 6 15.93 10.45 -11.30
C ILE A 6 15.79 9.85 -12.70
N LEU A 7 14.63 9.96 -13.35
CA LEU A 7 14.45 9.46 -14.72
C LEU A 7 15.40 10.14 -15.72
N LYS A 8 15.61 11.47 -15.60
CA LYS A 8 16.59 12.19 -16.44
C LYS A 8 18.03 11.73 -16.20
N LEU A 9 18.41 11.54 -14.93
CA LEU A 9 19.75 11.08 -14.58
C LEU A 9 19.98 9.64 -15.08
N ILE A 10 18.95 8.79 -14.99
CA ILE A 10 18.95 7.42 -15.52
C ILE A 10 19.18 7.44 -17.04
N ASP A 11 18.44 8.26 -17.79
CA ASP A 11 18.53 8.31 -19.25
C ASP A 11 19.87 8.87 -19.74
N ASN A 12 20.42 9.88 -19.07
CA ASN A 12 21.67 10.53 -19.48
C ASN A 12 22.93 9.72 -19.11
N GLN A 13 22.97 9.07 -17.94
CA GLN A 13 24.19 8.45 -17.44
C GLN A 13 24.46 7.05 -18.04
N PHE A 14 23.41 6.33 -18.42
CA PHE A 14 23.51 4.93 -18.83
C PHE A 14 22.82 4.66 -20.16
N HIS A 15 22.79 5.67 -21.05
CA HIS A 15 22.04 5.66 -22.29
C HIS A 15 22.20 4.35 -23.10
N ASP A 16 23.41 3.79 -23.14
CA ASP A 16 23.73 2.62 -23.97
C ASP A 16 23.78 1.29 -23.21
N ASN A 17 23.67 1.29 -21.87
CA ASN A 17 23.73 0.05 -21.07
C ASN A 17 22.34 -0.41 -20.61
N LYS A 18 21.75 -1.34 -21.40
CA LYS A 18 20.42 -1.92 -21.12
C LYS A 18 20.32 -2.61 -19.75
N GLU A 19 21.38 -3.27 -19.30
CA GLU A 19 21.38 -4.00 -18.01
C GLU A 19 21.31 -3.01 -16.84
N PHE A 20 22.00 -1.88 -16.93
CA PHE A 20 21.98 -0.88 -15.86
C PHE A 20 20.67 -0.10 -15.83
N LYS A 21 20.10 0.21 -17.00
CA LYS A 21 18.75 0.78 -17.09
C LYS A 21 17.71 -0.11 -16.37
N LEU A 22 17.83 -1.43 -16.51
CA LEU A 22 16.97 -2.38 -15.82
C LEU A 22 17.13 -2.30 -14.29
N TYR A 23 18.37 -2.28 -13.78
CA TYR A 23 18.63 -2.19 -12.34
C TYR A 23 18.18 -0.86 -11.74
N LEU A 24 18.33 0.23 -12.48
CA LEU A 24 17.80 1.53 -12.08
C LEU A 24 16.27 1.54 -12.03
N ASN A 25 15.59 0.86 -12.96
CA ASN A 25 14.14 0.68 -12.89
C ASN A 25 13.72 -0.13 -11.64
N TYR A 26 14.50 -1.14 -11.23
CA TYR A 26 14.27 -1.83 -9.95
C TYR A 26 14.42 -0.86 -8.77
N LEU A 27 15.45 -0.02 -8.78
CA LEU A 27 15.77 0.91 -7.71
C LEU A 27 14.91 2.19 -7.68
N HIS A 28 14.10 2.47 -8.70
CA HIS A 28 13.41 3.75 -8.88
C HIS A 28 12.67 4.24 -7.62
N TYR A 29 11.89 3.36 -6.98
CA TYR A 29 11.14 3.69 -5.76
C TYR A 29 12.07 4.04 -4.59
N ASP A 30 13.10 3.22 -4.37
CA ASP A 30 14.09 3.42 -3.30
C ASP A 30 14.94 4.67 -3.51
N LEU A 31 15.26 5.01 -4.76
CA LEU A 31 15.92 6.26 -5.13
C LEU A 31 15.02 7.47 -4.85
N ASN A 32 13.75 7.42 -5.28
CA ASN A 32 12.76 8.48 -5.00
C ASN A 32 12.61 8.71 -3.49
N ASN A 33 12.55 7.64 -2.70
CA ASN A 33 12.45 7.74 -1.24
C ASN A 33 13.58 8.59 -0.63
N LYS A 34 14.79 8.61 -1.20
CA LYS A 34 15.89 9.42 -0.67
C LYS A 34 15.63 10.92 -0.75
N PHE A 35 14.81 11.37 -1.70
CA PHE A 35 14.52 12.78 -1.92
C PHE A 35 13.15 13.21 -1.40
N TYR A 36 12.14 12.32 -1.45
CA TYR A 36 10.75 12.69 -1.19
C TYR A 36 10.25 12.29 0.20
N SER A 37 10.91 11.34 0.89
CA SER A 37 10.54 10.95 2.25
C SER A 37 11.22 11.85 3.31
N TYR A 38 10.88 13.14 3.33
CA TYR A 38 11.50 14.15 4.22
C TYR A 38 10.48 14.85 5.13
N GLY A 39 10.98 15.48 6.20
CA GLY A 39 10.20 16.34 7.08
C GLY A 39 9.62 15.62 8.30
N GLN A 40 9.41 16.41 9.35
CA GLN A 40 8.96 15.94 10.67
C GLN A 40 7.51 15.43 10.70
N HIS A 41 6.70 15.71 9.67
CA HIS A 41 5.33 15.21 9.54
C HIS A 41 5.28 13.70 9.29
N ILE A 42 6.35 13.12 8.76
CA ILE A 42 6.53 11.67 8.61
C ILE A 42 7.10 11.12 9.92
N LYS A 43 6.62 9.96 10.38
CA LYS A 43 7.06 9.30 11.61
C LYS A 43 8.53 8.87 11.57
N ASN A 44 8.98 8.39 10.42
CA ASN A 44 10.35 7.91 10.19
C ASN A 44 10.88 8.45 8.84
N PRO A 45 11.19 9.75 8.72
CA PRO A 45 11.70 10.30 7.47
C PRO A 45 13.14 9.82 7.22
N ASN A 46 13.57 9.78 5.95
CA ASN A 46 14.90 9.29 5.58
C ASN A 46 16.03 10.21 6.04
N GLU A 47 15.76 11.51 6.25
CA GLU A 47 16.72 12.47 6.81
C GLU A 47 17.01 12.24 8.30
N LYS A 48 16.16 11.46 9.01
CA LYS A 48 16.34 11.21 10.43
C LYS A 48 17.60 10.39 10.64
N LYS A 49 18.60 11.00 11.27
CA LYS A 49 19.77 10.28 11.79
C LYS A 49 19.31 9.24 12.80
N LYS A 50 19.64 7.98 12.55
CA LYS A 50 19.40 6.89 13.49
C LYS A 50 20.33 7.07 14.69
N SER A 51 19.78 6.95 15.88
CA SER A 51 20.57 6.86 17.11
C SER A 51 21.37 5.56 17.16
N ILE A 52 22.46 5.54 17.92
CA ILE A 52 23.29 4.34 18.13
C ILE A 52 22.43 3.18 18.67
N LEU A 53 21.51 3.46 19.59
CA LEU A 53 20.56 2.48 20.13
C LEU A 53 19.65 1.89 19.04
N GLU A 54 19.13 2.70 18.13
CA GLU A 54 18.32 2.22 16.99
C GLU A 54 19.16 1.35 16.05
N ILE A 55 20.41 1.71 15.80
CA ILE A 55 21.34 0.90 14.99
C ILE A 55 21.58 -0.46 15.66
N ILE A 56 21.91 -0.48 16.95
CA ILE A 56 22.13 -1.72 17.71
C ILE A 56 20.87 -2.60 17.69
N LYS A 57 19.69 -2.02 17.93
CA LYS A 57 18.41 -2.76 17.87
C LYS A 57 18.16 -3.38 16.50
N LEU A 58 18.46 -2.65 15.41
CA LEU A 58 18.34 -3.18 14.05
C LEU A 58 19.31 -4.33 13.81
N SER A 59 20.58 -4.21 14.25
CA SER A 59 21.57 -5.28 14.11
C SER A 59 21.19 -6.53 14.91
N ILE A 60 20.72 -6.39 16.15
CA ILE A 60 20.21 -7.51 16.95
C ILE A 60 19.01 -8.16 16.28
N PHE A 61 18.06 -7.36 15.78
CA PHE A 61 16.88 -7.89 15.09
C PHE A 61 17.26 -8.66 13.82
N GLN A 62 18.21 -8.15 13.03
CA GLN A 62 18.76 -8.85 11.87
C GLN A 62 19.42 -10.17 12.27
N PHE A 63 20.25 -10.16 13.31
CA PHE A 63 20.89 -11.37 13.86
C PHE A 63 19.86 -12.40 14.31
N LEU A 64 18.82 -12.00 15.05
CA LEU A 64 17.75 -12.91 15.49
C LEU A 64 16.98 -13.50 14.31
N ASN A 65 16.72 -12.72 13.26
CA ASN A 65 16.08 -13.24 12.04
C ASN A 65 16.97 -14.26 11.32
N ILE A 66 18.28 -14.03 11.28
CA ILE A 66 19.26 -14.99 10.75
C ILE A 66 19.21 -16.29 11.57
N VAL A 67 19.32 -16.20 12.89
CA VAL A 67 19.28 -17.37 13.79
C VAL A 67 17.97 -18.16 13.64
N ASN A 68 16.83 -17.46 13.54
CA ASN A 68 15.54 -18.10 13.33
C ASN A 68 15.44 -18.78 11.95
N ALA A 69 15.96 -18.16 10.88
CA ALA A 69 16.01 -18.78 9.56
C ALA A 69 16.87 -20.06 9.55
N PHE A 70 17.98 -20.07 10.29
CA PHE A 70 18.79 -21.27 10.47
C PHE A 70 18.10 -22.36 11.29
N ARG A 71 17.34 -22.00 12.33
CA ARG A 71 16.53 -22.97 13.10
C ARG A 71 15.46 -23.64 12.25
N THR A 72 14.87 -22.91 11.31
CA THR A 72 13.81 -23.43 10.45
C THR A 72 14.34 -24.32 9.32
N LEU A 73 15.58 -24.13 8.87
CA LEU A 73 16.26 -25.00 7.90
C LEU A 73 16.33 -26.47 8.36
N PHE A 74 16.41 -26.74 9.66
CA PHE A 74 16.48 -28.10 10.21
C PHE A 74 15.14 -28.84 10.25
N ILE A 75 14.00 -28.20 9.92
CA ILE A 75 12.65 -28.74 10.18
C ILE A 75 11.88 -29.17 8.90
N ALA A 76 12.37 -28.93 7.67
CA ALA A 76 11.63 -29.31 6.45
C ALA A 76 12.01 -30.67 5.86
N ASN A 77 11.18 -31.67 6.15
CA ASN A 77 10.99 -32.86 5.31
C ASN A 77 9.54 -32.87 4.78
N LYS A 78 9.15 -31.88 3.95
CA LYS A 78 7.87 -31.91 3.21
C LYS A 78 8.14 -32.07 1.71
N LYS A 79 8.55 -33.27 1.31
CA LYS A 79 9.11 -33.56 -0.02
C LYS A 79 8.16 -33.44 -1.22
N ASN A 80 6.86 -33.16 -1.06
CA ASN A 80 5.88 -33.29 -2.17
C ASN A 80 4.97 -32.08 -2.46
N LYS A 81 5.17 -30.90 -1.84
CA LYS A 81 4.29 -29.74 -2.07
C LYS A 81 4.89 -28.74 -3.07
N LYS A 82 4.05 -28.13 -3.92
CA LYS A 82 4.42 -26.97 -4.75
C LYS A 82 4.49 -25.72 -3.87
N ILE A 83 5.53 -24.91 -4.02
CA ILE A 83 5.74 -23.74 -3.15
C ILE A 83 5.16 -22.49 -3.81
N ILE A 84 4.47 -21.64 -3.04
CA ILE A 84 4.03 -20.31 -3.45
C ILE A 84 4.74 -19.27 -2.58
N PHE A 85 5.41 -18.31 -3.20
CA PHE A 85 5.91 -17.14 -2.48
C PHE A 85 4.77 -16.16 -2.24
N SER A 86 4.52 -15.78 -0.99
CA SER A 86 3.44 -14.86 -0.65
C SER A 86 3.85 -13.79 0.36
N SER A 87 3.97 -12.55 -0.12
CA SER A 87 4.04 -11.33 0.70
C SER A 87 2.73 -10.56 0.70
N ALA A 88 1.61 -11.17 0.29
CA ALA A 88 0.28 -10.56 0.38
C ALA A 88 0.01 -10.00 1.79
N TYR A 89 -0.75 -8.91 1.85
CA TYR A 89 -0.95 -8.10 3.06
C TYR A 89 -1.82 -8.78 4.12
N PHE A 90 -2.53 -9.85 3.76
CA PHE A 90 -3.30 -10.68 4.69
C PHE A 90 -2.85 -12.14 4.63
N ASN A 91 -3.25 -12.92 5.63
CA ASN A 91 -2.85 -14.31 5.74
C ASN A 91 -3.67 -15.22 4.80
N LEU A 92 -3.26 -15.26 3.52
CA LEU A 92 -3.86 -16.12 2.49
C LEU A 92 -3.80 -17.62 2.83
N GLU A 93 -2.78 -18.07 3.56
CA GLU A 93 -2.60 -19.49 3.93
C GLU A 93 -3.79 -20.02 4.75
N ARG A 94 -4.41 -19.17 5.58
CA ARG A 94 -5.61 -19.55 6.35
C ARG A 94 -6.86 -19.74 5.50
N HIS A 95 -6.87 -19.23 4.28
CA HIS A 95 -8.04 -19.25 3.40
C HIS A 95 -7.84 -20.12 2.15
N ILE A 96 -6.58 -20.43 1.81
CA ILE A 96 -6.21 -21.33 0.73
C ILE A 96 -5.71 -22.62 1.37
N SER A 97 -6.64 -23.52 1.70
CA SER A 97 -6.33 -24.85 2.24
C SER A 97 -6.31 -25.85 1.09
N ASP A 98 -5.13 -26.07 0.53
CA ASP A 98 -4.90 -27.10 -0.47
C ASP A 98 -3.64 -27.88 -0.07
N GLU A 99 -3.79 -29.19 0.08
CA GLU A 99 -2.69 -30.07 0.47
C GLU A 99 -1.53 -30.06 -0.54
N LYS A 100 -1.80 -29.70 -1.80
CA LYS A 100 -0.84 -29.58 -2.91
C LYS A 100 0.12 -28.40 -2.78
N TYR A 101 -0.31 -27.32 -2.13
CA TYR A 101 0.47 -26.08 -2.06
C TYR A 101 1.04 -25.81 -0.66
N LEU A 102 2.20 -25.18 -0.63
CA LEU A 102 2.82 -24.63 0.57
C LEU A 102 3.11 -23.15 0.35
N MET A 103 2.44 -22.28 1.11
CA MET A 103 2.74 -20.85 1.07
C MET A 103 3.91 -20.54 2.00
N VAL A 104 4.90 -19.83 1.47
CA VAL A 104 6.04 -19.35 2.25
C VAL A 104 6.24 -17.86 1.99
N LYS A 105 6.73 -17.12 2.98
CA LYS A 105 7.10 -15.72 2.78
C LYS A 105 8.33 -15.67 1.86
N PRO A 106 8.46 -14.72 0.93
CA PRO A 106 9.66 -14.60 0.10
C PRO A 106 10.90 -14.22 0.92
N PRO A 107 12.11 -14.42 0.39
CA PRO A 107 13.36 -14.27 1.16
C PRO A 107 13.66 -12.83 1.59
N TRP A 108 13.02 -11.82 1.00
CA TRP A 108 13.16 -10.42 1.44
C TRP A 108 12.15 -10.00 2.52
N ALA A 109 11.13 -10.82 2.81
CA ALA A 109 10.06 -10.53 3.75
C ALA A 109 10.17 -11.37 5.04
N PHE A 110 11.33 -11.30 5.70
CA PHE A 110 11.60 -12.06 6.93
C PHE A 110 10.56 -11.78 8.04
N GLY A 111 10.07 -12.86 8.64
CA GLY A 111 9.14 -12.82 9.78
C GLY A 111 9.33 -14.03 10.70
N LYS A 112 8.52 -14.14 11.75
CA LYS A 112 8.60 -15.23 12.75
C LYS A 112 8.21 -16.63 12.21
N LEU A 113 7.74 -16.73 10.96
CA LEU A 113 7.26 -17.99 10.38
C LEU A 113 8.29 -18.66 9.47
N GLN A 114 8.19 -19.99 9.44
CA GLN A 114 9.11 -20.97 8.86
C GLN A 114 9.48 -20.68 7.40
N ASN A 115 10.66 -20.14 7.18
CA ASN A 115 11.20 -19.89 5.86
C ASN A 115 12.41 -20.80 5.63
N TYR A 116 12.29 -21.71 4.67
CA TYR A 116 13.29 -22.73 4.33
C TYR A 116 14.24 -22.23 3.25
N PHE A 117 14.99 -21.17 3.54
CA PHE A 117 15.88 -20.56 2.54
C PHE A 117 17.31 -21.04 2.68
N ASP A 118 17.99 -21.28 1.56
CA ASP A 118 19.44 -21.47 1.61
C ASP A 118 20.14 -20.23 2.19
N SER A 119 21.29 -20.43 2.81
CA SER A 119 22.03 -19.33 3.46
C SER A 119 22.38 -18.22 2.48
N LYS A 120 22.63 -18.54 1.21
CA LYS A 120 23.06 -17.57 0.20
C LYS A 120 21.97 -16.57 -0.14
N ILE A 121 20.72 -17.03 -0.35
CA ILE A 121 19.60 -16.14 -0.65
C ILE A 121 19.20 -15.32 0.58
N ILE A 122 19.35 -15.87 1.79
CA ILE A 122 19.14 -15.13 3.04
C ILE A 122 20.14 -13.97 3.14
N TRP A 123 21.44 -14.27 3.06
CA TRP A 123 22.49 -13.27 3.23
C TRP A 123 22.40 -12.16 2.18
N SER A 124 22.23 -12.54 0.92
CA SER A 124 22.09 -11.55 -0.16
C SER A 124 20.81 -10.72 -0.05
N SER A 125 19.69 -11.30 0.41
CA SER A 125 18.46 -10.53 0.68
C SER A 125 18.65 -9.51 1.82
N LEU A 126 19.38 -9.90 2.87
CA LEU A 126 19.68 -9.02 4.01
C LEU A 126 20.65 -7.91 3.62
N GLU A 127 21.70 -8.23 2.87
CA GLU A 127 22.69 -7.28 2.38
C GLU A 127 22.03 -6.22 1.49
N LEU A 128 21.24 -6.63 0.50
CA LEU A 128 20.50 -5.71 -0.36
C LEU A 128 19.50 -4.86 0.45
N ASN A 129 18.71 -5.46 1.33
CA ASN A 129 17.80 -4.72 2.21
C ASN A 129 18.53 -3.64 3.02
N ASN A 130 19.73 -3.97 3.51
CA ASN A 130 20.55 -3.04 4.28
C ASN A 130 21.07 -1.89 3.40
N LYS A 131 21.59 -2.19 2.20
CA LYS A 131 22.03 -1.19 1.22
C LYS A 131 20.89 -0.26 0.83
N LEU A 132 19.73 -0.77 0.41
CA LEU A 132 18.57 0.04 0.02
C LEU A 132 18.16 1.03 1.13
N LYS A 133 18.12 0.57 2.38
CA LYS A 133 17.72 1.39 3.53
C LYS A 133 18.77 2.42 3.92
N ASN A 134 20.04 2.05 3.97
CA ASN A 134 21.07 2.84 4.65
C ASN A 134 22.07 3.53 3.71
N SER A 135 22.16 3.13 2.44
CA SER A 135 23.07 3.76 1.49
C SER A 135 22.58 5.12 1.01
N THR A 136 23.55 5.94 0.61
CA THR A 136 23.37 7.22 -0.08
C THR A 136 22.92 7.02 -1.51
N PHE A 137 22.42 8.09 -2.16
CA PHE A 137 22.07 8.05 -3.57
C PHE A 137 23.23 7.57 -4.46
N LYS A 138 24.44 8.10 -4.24
CA LYS A 138 25.64 7.73 -5.02
C LYS A 138 25.96 6.24 -4.93
N GLU A 139 25.86 5.67 -3.74
CA GLU A 139 26.09 4.24 -3.51
C GLU A 139 25.00 3.37 -4.14
N LEU A 140 23.75 3.87 -4.23
CA LEU A 140 22.66 3.13 -4.87
C LEU A 140 22.75 3.08 -6.40
N ILE A 141 23.49 3.99 -7.03
CA ILE A 141 23.71 4.00 -8.48
C ILE A 141 25.09 3.46 -8.87
N SER A 142 25.79 2.81 -7.93
CA SER A 142 27.16 2.36 -8.13
C SER A 142 27.23 0.99 -8.82
N TYR A 143 28.35 0.75 -9.51
CA TYR A 143 28.59 -0.51 -10.20
C TYR A 143 28.63 -1.70 -9.22
N GLU A 144 29.16 -1.49 -8.02
CA GLU A 144 29.23 -2.49 -6.97
C GLU A 144 27.84 -2.96 -6.55
N LEU A 145 26.88 -2.04 -6.41
CA LEU A 145 25.50 -2.44 -6.11
C LEU A 145 24.87 -3.19 -7.29
N PHE A 146 25.15 -2.78 -8.53
CA PHE A 146 24.61 -3.46 -9.72
C PHE A 146 25.12 -4.91 -9.83
N ILE A 147 26.38 -5.18 -9.49
CA ILE A 147 26.89 -6.55 -9.37
C ILE A 147 26.10 -7.33 -8.31
N LEU A 148 25.87 -6.74 -7.13
CA LEU A 148 25.11 -7.38 -6.07
C LEU A 148 23.67 -7.71 -6.49
N ILE A 149 23.01 -6.80 -7.24
CA ILE A 149 21.68 -7.01 -7.79
C ILE A 149 21.67 -8.17 -8.80
N LYS A 150 22.67 -8.22 -9.69
CA LYS A 150 22.84 -9.28 -10.69
C LYS A 150 23.00 -10.65 -10.02
N ASP A 151 23.87 -10.74 -9.03
CA ASP A 151 24.13 -11.96 -8.28
C ASP A 151 22.90 -12.40 -7.49
N TYR A 152 22.20 -11.47 -6.86
CA TYR A 152 20.94 -11.76 -6.18
C TYR A 152 19.89 -12.31 -7.13
N LYS A 153 19.68 -11.67 -8.29
CA LYS A 153 18.73 -12.14 -9.31
C LYS A 153 19.06 -13.57 -9.75
N LYS A 154 20.34 -13.88 -9.97
CA LYS A 154 20.80 -15.23 -10.30
C LYS A 154 20.48 -16.24 -9.20
N HIS A 155 20.76 -15.90 -7.93
CA HIS A 155 20.46 -16.78 -6.79
C HIS A 155 18.96 -16.98 -6.60
N LEU A 156 18.16 -15.92 -6.71
CA LEU A 156 16.70 -16.01 -6.59
C LEU A 156 16.13 -16.92 -7.68
N LYS A 157 16.57 -16.74 -8.93
CA LYS A 157 16.17 -17.58 -10.06
C LYS A 157 16.51 -19.06 -9.81
N GLN A 158 17.73 -19.35 -9.37
CA GLN A 158 18.15 -20.71 -9.06
C GLN A 158 17.33 -21.31 -7.91
N TYR A 159 17.09 -20.55 -6.85
CA TYR A 159 16.29 -20.99 -5.72
C TYR A 159 14.86 -21.34 -6.17
N VAL A 160 14.24 -20.47 -6.96
CA VAL A 160 12.89 -20.64 -7.50
C VAL A 160 12.82 -21.94 -8.33
N ILE A 161 13.81 -22.21 -9.18
CA ILE A 161 13.91 -23.46 -9.95
C ILE A 161 14.05 -24.67 -9.02
N THR A 162 15.10 -24.70 -8.18
CA THR A 162 15.44 -25.85 -7.34
C THR A 162 14.32 -26.24 -6.38
N ASN A 163 13.59 -25.26 -5.84
CA ASN A 163 12.54 -25.48 -4.85
C ASN A 163 11.13 -25.53 -5.45
N ASN A 164 11.02 -25.58 -6.79
CA ASN A 164 9.73 -25.65 -7.50
C ASN A 164 8.70 -24.60 -7.04
N VAL A 165 9.14 -23.36 -6.86
CA VAL A 165 8.28 -22.24 -6.43
C VAL A 165 7.36 -21.81 -7.58
N CYS A 166 6.13 -22.33 -7.63
CA CYS A 166 5.27 -22.23 -8.80
C CYS A 166 4.59 -20.88 -9.02
N ALA A 167 4.43 -20.02 -8.00
CA ALA A 167 3.76 -18.72 -8.14
C ALA A 167 4.28 -17.67 -7.15
N LEU A 168 4.02 -16.39 -7.45
CA LEU A 168 4.40 -15.23 -6.63
C LEU A 168 3.19 -14.33 -6.34
N PHE A 169 2.89 -14.11 -5.06
CA PHE A 169 1.83 -13.23 -4.57
C PHE A 169 2.44 -12.03 -3.86
N LEU A 170 2.13 -10.82 -4.33
CA LEU A 170 2.66 -9.56 -3.84
C LEU A 170 1.54 -8.60 -3.40
N PRO A 171 1.82 -7.60 -2.55
CA PRO A 171 0.86 -6.56 -2.21
C PRO A 171 0.91 -5.33 -3.14
N GLN A 172 1.97 -5.19 -3.96
CA GLN A 172 2.24 -4.08 -4.89
C GLN A 172 3.40 -4.46 -5.84
N ASP A 173 3.75 -3.61 -6.80
CA ASP A 173 4.82 -3.82 -7.78
C ASP A 173 5.82 -2.65 -7.99
N SER A 174 5.81 -1.64 -7.13
CA SER A 174 6.71 -0.49 -7.17
C SER A 174 8.07 -0.73 -6.51
N GLY A 175 8.13 -1.58 -5.47
CA GLY A 175 9.36 -1.82 -4.67
C GLY A 175 10.44 -2.62 -5.40
N PHE A 176 11.70 -2.49 -4.95
CA PHE A 176 12.86 -3.13 -5.58
C PHE A 176 12.72 -4.66 -5.68
N PHE A 177 12.42 -5.33 -4.57
CA PHE A 177 12.34 -6.79 -4.56
C PHE A 177 11.13 -7.29 -5.35
N GLU A 178 10.01 -6.57 -5.29
CA GLU A 178 8.80 -6.92 -6.04
C GLU A 178 9.08 -6.88 -7.55
N LYS A 179 9.67 -5.79 -8.06
CA LYS A 179 10.02 -5.68 -9.48
C LYS A 179 10.99 -6.77 -9.95
N LEU A 180 12.07 -6.98 -9.20
CA LEU A 180 13.08 -7.99 -9.54
C LEU A 180 12.48 -9.40 -9.53
N ALA A 181 11.66 -9.72 -8.52
CA ALA A 181 11.02 -11.02 -8.42
C ALA A 181 9.99 -11.24 -9.54
N ILE A 182 9.19 -10.23 -9.91
CA ILE A 182 8.26 -10.32 -11.04
C ILE A 182 9.02 -10.70 -12.32
N ASP A 183 10.14 -10.03 -12.59
CA ASP A 183 10.96 -10.33 -13.77
C ASP A 183 11.53 -11.75 -13.74
N VAL A 184 12.02 -12.22 -12.59
CA VAL A 184 12.48 -13.61 -12.42
C VAL A 184 11.35 -14.60 -12.71
N PHE A 185 10.15 -14.37 -12.18
CA PHE A 185 9.01 -15.28 -12.39
C PHE A 185 8.55 -15.27 -13.85
N LYS A 186 8.52 -14.11 -14.51
CA LYS A 186 8.26 -14.01 -15.96
C LYS A 186 9.29 -14.76 -16.79
N GLU A 187 10.58 -14.59 -16.51
CA GLU A 187 11.66 -15.34 -17.18
C GLU A 187 11.49 -16.86 -17.03
N LEU A 188 10.96 -17.31 -15.89
CA LEU A 188 10.71 -18.71 -15.58
C LEU A 188 9.33 -19.19 -16.01
N LYS A 189 8.53 -18.33 -16.66
CA LYS A 189 7.15 -18.62 -17.09
C LYS A 189 6.26 -19.08 -15.94
N ARG A 190 6.32 -18.36 -14.82
CA ARG A 190 5.54 -18.64 -13.61
C ARG A 190 4.61 -17.46 -13.31
N PRO A 191 3.35 -17.72 -12.92
CA PRO A 191 2.38 -16.67 -12.70
C PRO A 191 2.72 -15.78 -11.50
N THR A 192 2.42 -14.50 -11.66
CA THR A 192 2.56 -13.46 -10.65
C THR A 192 1.23 -12.76 -10.39
N PHE A 193 0.95 -12.45 -9.12
CA PHE A 193 -0.32 -11.87 -8.67
C PHE A 193 -0.04 -10.69 -7.73
N ILE A 194 -0.81 -9.62 -7.90
CA ILE A 194 -0.94 -8.57 -6.88
C ILE A 194 -2.27 -8.75 -6.17
N PHE A 195 -2.26 -8.73 -4.84
CA PHE A 195 -3.44 -8.64 -4.00
C PHE A 195 -3.52 -7.23 -3.43
N ILE A 196 -4.46 -6.40 -3.91
CA ILE A 196 -4.55 -5.00 -3.49
C ILE A 196 -4.89 -4.89 -2.01
N HIS A 197 -4.20 -3.99 -1.30
CA HIS A 197 -4.30 -3.83 0.15
C HIS A 197 -5.51 -3.02 0.64
N GLY A 198 -6.22 -2.37 -0.27
CA GLY A 198 -7.14 -1.29 0.04
C GLY A 198 -7.92 -0.80 -1.17
N LEU A 199 -8.81 0.16 -0.93
CA LEU A 199 -9.27 1.06 -1.98
C LEU A 199 -8.07 1.79 -2.59
N PRO A 200 -7.85 1.72 -3.92
CA PRO A 200 -6.79 2.48 -4.56
C PRO A 200 -7.01 3.98 -4.38
N GLY A 201 -5.99 4.68 -3.88
CA GLY A 201 -5.99 6.15 -3.84
C GLY A 201 -5.57 6.80 -5.16
N ILE A 202 -5.15 5.99 -6.14
CA ILE A 202 -4.74 6.39 -7.48
C ILE A 202 -5.20 5.27 -8.44
N TYR A 203 -5.82 5.64 -9.56
CA TYR A 203 -6.03 4.75 -10.70
C TYR A 203 -5.25 5.29 -11.89
N ASN A 204 -4.36 4.48 -12.46
CA ASN A 204 -3.65 4.75 -13.70
C ASN A 204 -3.22 3.42 -14.34
N GLY A 205 -2.70 3.44 -15.56
CA GLY A 205 -2.25 2.23 -16.25
C GLY A 205 -0.80 1.82 -15.94
N ILE A 206 -0.21 2.27 -14.82
CA ILE A 206 1.21 2.04 -14.51
C ILE A 206 1.34 1.24 -13.20
N GLU A 207 0.74 1.73 -12.12
CA GLU A 207 0.80 1.12 -10.80
C GLU A 207 -0.01 -0.19 -10.75
N ASN A 208 0.54 -1.21 -10.11
CA ASN A 208 -0.06 -2.55 -10.02
C ASN A 208 -0.26 -3.24 -11.39
N ASP A 209 0.41 -2.79 -12.46
CA ASP A 209 0.30 -3.40 -13.78
C ASP A 209 1.47 -4.31 -14.21
N ARG A 210 2.46 -4.55 -13.35
CA ARG A 210 3.61 -5.39 -13.73
C ARG A 210 3.37 -6.90 -13.67
N THR A 211 2.42 -7.38 -12.87
CA THR A 211 2.14 -8.83 -12.73
C THR A 211 1.31 -9.41 -13.87
N ASP A 212 1.13 -10.73 -13.90
CA ASP A 212 0.21 -11.40 -14.83
C ASP A 212 -1.25 -11.17 -14.44
N TYR A 213 -1.51 -11.11 -13.12
CA TYR A 213 -2.84 -10.98 -12.55
C TYR A 213 -2.90 -9.89 -11.47
N LEU A 214 -4.03 -9.18 -11.40
CA LEU A 214 -4.36 -8.20 -10.38
C LEU A 214 -5.66 -8.61 -9.66
N VAL A 215 -5.57 -8.95 -8.39
CA VAL A 215 -6.66 -9.43 -7.57
C VAL A 215 -7.27 -8.28 -6.78
N VAL A 216 -8.56 -8.02 -7.02
CA VAL A 216 -9.32 -6.90 -6.46
C VAL A 216 -10.56 -7.38 -5.70
N TRP A 217 -11.13 -6.51 -4.87
CA TRP A 217 -12.22 -6.87 -3.97
C TRP A 217 -13.59 -6.90 -4.66
N GLY A 218 -13.87 -5.97 -5.57
CA GLY A 218 -15.20 -5.82 -6.18
C GLY A 218 -15.17 -5.21 -7.58
N ASP A 219 -16.34 -5.20 -8.22
CA ASP A 219 -16.54 -4.78 -9.60
C ASP A 219 -16.19 -3.30 -9.83
N ALA A 220 -16.54 -2.41 -8.90
CA ALA A 220 -16.23 -0.98 -9.04
C ALA A 220 -14.72 -0.71 -9.09
N ILE A 221 -13.93 -1.44 -8.30
CA ILE A 221 -12.46 -1.33 -8.33
C ILE A 221 -11.94 -1.80 -9.70
N LYS A 222 -12.43 -2.94 -10.20
CA LYS A 222 -12.07 -3.44 -11.53
C LYS A 222 -12.41 -2.42 -12.61
N GLN A 223 -13.62 -1.87 -12.61
CA GLN A 223 -14.05 -0.94 -13.64
C GLN A 223 -13.23 0.35 -13.62
N ASN A 224 -12.91 0.89 -12.44
CA ASN A 224 -12.04 2.06 -12.31
C ASN A 224 -10.63 1.81 -12.86
N LEU A 225 -10.05 0.62 -12.62
CA LEU A 225 -8.75 0.23 -13.17
C LEU A 225 -8.81 0.04 -14.69
N VAL A 226 -9.87 -0.57 -15.23
CA VAL A 226 -10.08 -0.72 -16.68
C VAL A 226 -10.20 0.65 -17.34
N ASN A 227 -10.99 1.55 -16.77
CA ASN A 227 -11.13 2.93 -17.26
C ASN A 227 -9.79 3.69 -17.23
N ALA A 228 -8.90 3.33 -16.30
CA ALA A 228 -7.55 3.91 -16.19
C ALA A 228 -6.51 3.26 -17.12
N GLY A 229 -6.89 2.24 -17.90
CA GLY A 229 -6.06 1.62 -18.94
C GLY A 229 -5.54 0.22 -18.64
N HIS A 230 -5.92 -0.41 -17.52
CA HIS A 230 -5.53 -1.79 -17.24
C HIS A 230 -6.25 -2.79 -18.17
N ASN A 231 -5.56 -3.90 -18.47
CA ASN A 231 -6.17 -5.00 -19.20
C ASN A 231 -7.28 -5.68 -18.36
N PRO A 232 -8.55 -5.71 -18.82
CA PRO A 232 -9.66 -6.32 -18.07
C PRO A 232 -9.49 -7.83 -17.82
N ASN A 233 -8.77 -8.54 -18.70
CA ASN A 233 -8.55 -9.99 -18.59
C ASN A 233 -7.56 -10.35 -17.48
N LYS A 234 -6.75 -9.38 -17.06
CA LYS A 234 -5.79 -9.53 -15.96
C LYS A 234 -6.42 -9.31 -14.59
N ILE A 235 -7.55 -8.61 -14.51
CA ILE A 235 -8.16 -8.23 -13.24
C ILE A 235 -9.16 -9.30 -12.79
N ILE A 236 -8.86 -9.90 -11.64
CA ILE A 236 -9.64 -10.95 -10.99
C ILE A 236 -10.38 -10.34 -9.81
N ILE A 237 -11.71 -10.44 -9.82
CA ILE A 237 -12.54 -10.07 -8.67
C ILE A 237 -12.60 -11.28 -7.75
N ASN A 238 -12.14 -11.11 -6.51
CA ASN A 238 -12.01 -12.21 -5.57
C ASN A 238 -12.57 -11.91 -4.18
N GLY A 239 -13.24 -10.77 -3.98
CA GLY A 239 -13.72 -10.38 -2.65
C GLY A 239 -12.59 -10.14 -1.65
N HIS A 240 -12.92 -10.15 -0.37
CA HIS A 240 -11.94 -10.05 0.70
C HIS A 240 -12.38 -10.82 1.96
N PRO A 241 -11.54 -11.70 2.55
CA PRO A 241 -11.98 -12.61 3.59
C PRO A 241 -12.25 -11.95 4.95
N LYS A 242 -11.81 -10.70 5.16
CA LYS A 242 -12.03 -9.95 6.41
C LYS A 242 -13.45 -9.41 6.53
N TYR A 243 -14.09 -9.05 5.42
CA TYR A 243 -15.26 -8.19 5.44
C TYR A 243 -16.53 -9.01 5.27
N LYS A 244 -17.49 -8.79 6.17
CA LYS A 244 -18.87 -9.26 6.05
C LYS A 244 -19.74 -8.03 5.84
N ILE A 245 -20.44 -7.99 4.71
CA ILE A 245 -21.22 -6.83 4.32
C ILE A 245 -22.65 -7.03 4.81
N ASP A 246 -23.17 -5.98 5.43
CA ASP A 246 -24.58 -5.86 5.79
C ASP A 246 -25.02 -4.46 5.38
N THR A 247 -25.77 -4.38 4.28
CA THR A 247 -26.27 -3.13 3.70
C THR A 247 -27.63 -2.72 4.25
N GLN A 248 -28.15 -3.39 5.29
CA GLN A 248 -29.41 -3.03 5.92
C GLN A 248 -29.23 -2.10 7.13
N LYS A 249 -27.98 -1.79 7.50
CA LYS A 249 -27.67 -0.92 8.64
C LYS A 249 -28.02 0.54 8.35
N ILE A 250 -28.60 1.19 9.36
CA ILE A 250 -28.71 2.64 9.40
C ILE A 250 -27.37 3.20 9.90
N LEU A 251 -26.76 4.09 9.11
CA LEU A 251 -25.49 4.72 9.46
C LEU A 251 -25.69 5.76 10.57
N LYS A 252 -24.88 5.71 11.62
CA LYS A 252 -24.82 6.77 12.64
C LYS A 252 -24.32 8.07 12.01
N PHE A 253 -25.00 9.17 12.32
CA PHE A 253 -24.61 10.53 11.94
C PHE A 253 -24.99 11.52 13.06
N GLN A 254 -24.20 11.51 14.14
CA GLN A 254 -24.34 12.47 15.25
C GLN A 254 -22.99 13.12 15.59
N PHE A 255 -23.04 14.23 16.30
CA PHE A 255 -21.87 15.06 16.61
C PHE A 255 -21.24 14.78 17.99
N ASP A 256 -21.60 13.66 18.63
CA ASP A 256 -21.18 13.33 20.00
C ASP A 256 -19.74 12.79 20.10
N ASP A 257 -19.35 11.86 19.21
CA ASP A 257 -18.02 11.23 19.16
C ASP A 257 -17.53 11.13 17.70
N ILE A 258 -16.99 12.24 17.20
CA ILE A 258 -16.49 12.34 15.83
C ILE A 258 -15.05 11.85 15.76
N VAL A 259 -14.76 10.97 14.80
CA VAL A 259 -13.39 10.59 14.42
C VAL A 259 -12.98 11.31 13.15
N ILE A 260 -11.86 12.03 13.20
CA ILE A 260 -11.23 12.66 12.04
C ILE A 260 -10.05 11.81 11.59
N ILE A 261 -10.08 11.36 10.34
CA ILE A 261 -8.96 10.70 9.67
C ILE A 261 -8.11 11.77 8.98
N THR A 262 -6.80 11.78 9.24
CA THR A 262 -5.87 12.67 8.55
C THR A 262 -5.68 12.26 7.09
N LYS A 263 -5.26 13.20 6.25
CA LYS A 263 -4.69 12.90 4.93
C LYS A 263 -3.18 12.75 5.06
N SER A 264 -2.62 11.70 4.46
CA SER A 264 -1.17 11.47 4.45
C SER A 264 -0.56 11.89 3.12
N LEU A 265 0.58 12.59 3.16
CA LEU A 265 1.37 12.78 1.95
C LEU A 265 2.07 11.47 1.54
N ASN A 266 2.18 11.27 0.23
CA ASN A 266 3.00 10.21 -0.31
C ASN A 266 4.48 10.44 0.05
N GLY A 267 5.09 9.48 0.74
CA GLY A 267 6.51 9.53 1.09
C GLY A 267 7.45 9.23 -0.09
N SER A 268 6.91 8.91 -1.27
CA SER A 268 7.66 8.58 -2.48
C SER A 268 6.92 8.99 -3.74
N GLN A 269 7.58 8.83 -4.89
CA GLN A 269 6.99 8.96 -6.21
C GLN A 269 6.85 7.56 -6.82
N PHE A 270 5.62 7.22 -7.20
CA PHE A 270 5.25 5.89 -7.70
C PHE A 270 5.23 5.82 -9.24
N SER A 271 4.90 6.93 -9.90
CA SER A 271 4.79 7.04 -11.35
C SER A 271 5.91 7.90 -11.97
N ASP A 272 5.86 8.05 -13.29
CA ASP A 272 6.78 8.91 -14.05
C ASP A 272 6.55 10.41 -13.78
N LYS A 273 5.41 10.77 -13.17
CA LYS A 273 5.07 12.14 -12.80
C LYS A 273 5.45 12.39 -11.35
N VAL A 274 6.18 13.48 -11.13
CA VAL A 274 6.48 13.95 -9.78
C VAL A 274 5.31 14.79 -9.27
N VAL A 275 4.69 14.34 -8.18
CA VAL A 275 3.68 15.07 -7.43
C VAL A 275 4.28 15.53 -6.12
N LEU A 276 4.34 16.85 -5.92
CA LEU A 276 4.82 17.46 -4.68
C LEU A 276 3.63 17.98 -3.91
N GLY A 277 3.38 17.42 -2.72
CA GLY A 277 2.40 17.96 -1.78
C GLY A 277 3.05 19.02 -0.89
N ASP A 278 2.29 20.08 -0.57
CA ASP A 278 2.65 20.99 0.51
C ASP A 278 2.14 20.43 1.84
N ARG A 279 3.06 20.08 2.74
CA ARG A 279 2.71 19.57 4.08
C ARG A 279 1.90 20.58 4.91
N SER A 280 1.99 21.88 4.61
CA SER A 280 1.15 22.89 5.27
C SER A 280 -0.35 22.61 5.04
N ASN A 281 -0.70 22.02 3.89
CA ASN A 281 -2.07 21.67 3.56
C ASN A 281 -2.66 20.58 4.46
N LEU A 282 -1.82 19.74 5.09
CA LEU A 282 -2.29 18.77 6.08
C LEU A 282 -2.84 19.47 7.34
N ILE A 283 -2.22 20.60 7.71
CA ILE A 283 -2.69 21.44 8.82
C ILE A 283 -3.94 22.21 8.38
N TYR A 284 -3.93 22.79 7.18
CA TYR A 284 -5.10 23.46 6.60
C TYR A 284 -6.33 22.54 6.61
N TYR A 285 -6.20 21.30 6.14
CA TYR A 285 -7.26 20.29 6.14
C TYR A 285 -7.90 20.12 7.53
N LEU A 286 -7.08 19.99 8.58
CA LEU A 286 -7.59 19.86 9.96
C LEU A 286 -8.25 21.15 10.46
N LEU A 287 -7.61 22.31 10.27
CA LEU A 287 -8.15 23.60 10.70
C LEU A 287 -9.48 23.93 10.01
N SER A 288 -9.61 23.54 8.75
CA SER A 288 -10.83 23.68 7.96
C SER A 288 -11.98 22.86 8.55
N ILE A 289 -11.75 21.58 8.88
CA ILE A 289 -12.75 20.75 9.57
C ILE A 289 -13.09 21.34 10.95
N GLN A 290 -12.09 21.77 11.73
CA GLN A 290 -12.32 22.38 13.04
C GLN A 290 -13.21 23.62 12.95
N LYS A 291 -12.96 24.49 11.97
CA LYS A 291 -13.74 25.71 11.73
C LYS A 291 -15.22 25.36 11.52
N ILE A 292 -15.51 24.39 10.65
CA ILE A 292 -16.88 23.99 10.36
C ILE A 292 -17.54 23.31 11.55
N LEU A 293 -16.88 22.36 12.22
CA LEU A 293 -17.46 21.64 13.35
C LEU A 293 -17.78 22.54 14.55
N LYS A 294 -17.05 23.63 14.74
CA LYS A 294 -17.37 24.63 15.77
C LYS A 294 -18.74 25.29 15.55
N ASN A 295 -19.20 25.43 14.31
CA ASN A 295 -20.54 25.95 14.00
C ASN A 295 -21.65 25.01 14.50
N PHE A 296 -21.34 23.73 14.74
CA PHE A 296 -22.24 22.72 15.28
C PHE A 296 -22.03 22.49 16.79
N ASN A 297 -21.38 23.42 17.49
CA ASN A 297 -21.08 23.34 18.93
C ASN A 297 -20.20 22.12 19.33
N VAL A 298 -19.48 21.53 18.38
CA VAL A 298 -18.51 20.46 18.68
C VAL A 298 -17.33 21.05 19.45
N LYS A 299 -17.07 20.51 20.64
CA LYS A 299 -16.00 20.99 21.53
C LYS A 299 -14.68 20.26 21.31
N SER A 300 -14.75 18.98 20.95
CA SER A 300 -13.58 18.14 20.68
C SER A 300 -13.94 16.95 19.80
N VAL A 301 -12.91 16.35 19.22
CA VAL A 301 -12.97 15.22 18.28
C VAL A 301 -11.79 14.29 18.51
N ARG A 302 -11.92 13.04 18.08
CA ARG A 302 -10.82 12.07 18.05
C ARG A 302 -10.05 12.18 16.74
N LEU A 303 -8.79 12.57 16.81
CA LEU A 303 -7.88 12.67 15.66
C LEU A 303 -7.10 11.37 15.50
N ARG A 304 -7.26 10.73 14.34
CA ARG A 304 -6.57 9.48 14.00
C ARG A 304 -5.58 9.69 12.84
N PRO A 305 -4.28 9.82 13.14
CA PRO A 305 -3.25 9.96 12.10
C PRO A 305 -3.04 8.67 11.33
N HIS A 306 -2.63 8.75 10.06
CA HIS A 306 -2.18 7.58 9.31
C HIS A 306 -0.92 6.99 9.97
N PRO A 307 -0.70 5.65 9.95
CA PRO A 307 0.43 5.02 10.65
C PRO A 307 1.83 5.54 10.28
N SER A 308 1.97 6.10 9.07
CA SER A 308 3.23 6.71 8.58
C SER A 308 3.47 8.12 9.13
N GLU A 309 2.48 8.74 9.77
CA GLU A 309 2.53 10.15 10.16
C GLU A 309 2.94 10.36 11.62
N ASN A 310 3.50 11.53 11.88
CA ASN A 310 3.96 11.95 13.19
C ASN A 310 2.95 12.87 13.87
N ILE A 311 2.14 12.32 14.78
CA ILE A 311 1.16 13.10 15.55
C ILE A 311 1.78 14.28 16.32
N GLN A 312 3.01 14.14 16.80
CA GLN A 312 3.67 15.22 17.56
C GLN A 312 3.97 16.43 16.70
N TRP A 313 4.11 16.26 15.39
CA TRP A 313 4.26 17.37 14.46
C TRP A 313 2.95 18.14 14.29
N TYR A 314 1.83 17.44 14.07
CA TYR A 314 0.50 18.06 13.99
C TYR A 314 0.17 18.91 15.22
N PHE A 315 0.45 18.36 16.40
CA PHE A 315 0.23 19.01 17.70
C PHE A 315 1.09 20.26 17.97
N LYS A 316 1.97 20.67 17.06
CA LYS A 316 2.61 21.99 17.10
C LYS A 316 1.74 23.09 16.48
N PHE A 317 0.75 22.72 15.66
CA PHE A 317 -0.02 23.66 14.84
C PHE A 317 -1.52 23.62 15.10
N VAL A 318 -2.06 22.50 15.61
CA VAL A 318 -3.49 22.34 15.89
C VAL A 318 -3.81 22.42 17.38
N ASP A 319 -5.04 22.80 17.70
CA ASP A 319 -5.54 22.87 19.07
C ASP A 319 -5.72 21.47 19.68
N LYS A 320 -4.87 21.12 20.65
CA LYS A 320 -4.92 19.82 21.37
C LYS A 320 -6.14 19.68 22.28
N ASN A 321 -6.86 20.77 22.57
CA ASN A 321 -8.13 20.69 23.30
C ASN A 321 -9.25 20.24 22.40
N PHE A 322 -9.25 20.70 21.15
CA PHE A 322 -10.17 20.24 20.12
C PHE A 322 -9.79 18.85 19.59
N PHE A 323 -8.55 18.65 19.15
CA PHE A 323 -8.09 17.38 18.58
C PHE A 323 -7.45 16.46 19.64
N LYS A 324 -8.18 15.43 20.07
CA LYS A 324 -7.68 14.41 20.99
C LYS A 324 -7.15 13.21 20.22
N LEU A 325 -5.93 12.76 20.52
CA LEU A 325 -5.36 11.60 19.82
C LEU A 325 -6.22 10.35 20.05
N ASP A 326 -6.64 9.72 18.97
CA ASP A 326 -7.27 8.40 18.99
C ASP A 326 -6.21 7.31 19.18
N THR A 327 -6.19 6.68 20.35
CA THR A 327 -5.23 5.62 20.70
C THR A 327 -5.82 4.21 20.61
N LEU A 328 -7.10 4.10 20.27
CA LEU A 328 -7.78 2.81 20.15
C LEU A 328 -7.34 2.07 18.88
N ASP A 329 -7.50 0.74 18.86
CA ASP A 329 -7.43 0.01 17.60
C ASP A 329 -8.56 0.48 16.66
N LEU A 330 -8.34 0.33 15.34
CA LEU A 330 -9.23 0.94 14.34
C LEU A 330 -10.67 0.44 14.46
N ASN A 331 -10.88 -0.87 14.65
CA ASN A 331 -12.23 -1.43 14.74
C ASN A 331 -12.97 -0.89 15.98
N THR A 332 -12.31 -0.90 17.14
CA THR A 332 -12.90 -0.35 18.37
C THR A 332 -13.18 1.15 18.22
N SER A 333 -12.25 1.90 17.62
CA SER A 333 -12.41 3.32 17.35
C SER A 333 -13.64 3.63 16.50
N LEU A 334 -13.79 2.93 15.38
CA LEU A 334 -14.92 3.10 14.46
C LEU A 334 -16.23 2.66 15.08
N SER A 335 -16.27 1.54 15.81
CA SER A 335 -17.50 1.03 16.44
C SER A 335 -18.11 2.01 17.47
N LYS A 336 -17.26 2.77 18.15
CA LYS A 336 -17.65 3.78 19.14
C LYS A 336 -18.05 5.13 18.53
N ALA A 337 -17.54 5.44 17.33
CA ALA A 337 -17.79 6.71 16.67
C ALA A 337 -19.28 6.93 16.37
N SER A 338 -19.70 8.20 16.40
CA SER A 338 -21.01 8.65 15.95
C SER A 338 -20.97 9.25 14.54
N LEU A 339 -19.78 9.60 14.05
CA LEU A 339 -19.50 10.13 12.73
C LEU A 339 -18.00 9.96 12.43
N VAL A 340 -17.65 9.69 11.18
CA VAL A 340 -16.27 9.76 10.70
C VAL A 340 -16.17 10.85 9.64
N ILE A 341 -15.11 11.66 9.69
CA ILE A 341 -14.79 12.65 8.65
C ILE A 341 -13.38 12.36 8.14
N GLY A 342 -13.22 12.27 6.83
CA GLY A 342 -11.93 11.95 6.23
C GLY A 342 -11.91 12.16 4.72
N GLY A 343 -10.74 12.02 4.09
CA GLY A 343 -10.62 11.97 2.63
C GLY A 343 -10.65 10.54 2.07
N THR A 344 -10.05 10.36 0.90
CA THR A 344 -9.81 9.09 0.22
C THR A 344 -9.06 8.14 1.14
N SER A 345 -9.74 7.08 1.59
CA SER A 345 -9.16 6.09 2.49
C SER A 345 -9.94 4.78 2.43
N THR A 346 -9.26 3.65 2.64
CA THR A 346 -9.95 2.37 2.90
C THR A 346 -10.81 2.43 4.17
N THR A 347 -10.47 3.32 5.11
CA THR A 347 -11.27 3.59 6.33
C THR A 347 -12.71 3.99 6.01
N PHE A 348 -12.96 4.53 4.81
CA PHE A 348 -14.31 4.79 4.30
C PHE A 348 -15.19 3.54 4.37
N LEU A 349 -14.78 2.44 3.70
CA LEU A 349 -15.55 1.20 3.70
C LEU A 349 -15.64 0.60 5.11
N GLU A 350 -14.56 0.69 5.89
CA GLU A 350 -14.52 0.14 7.24
C GLU A 350 -15.47 0.86 8.20
N ALA A 351 -15.64 2.17 8.07
CA ALA A 351 -16.61 2.94 8.85
C ALA A 351 -18.06 2.53 8.52
N LEU A 352 -18.37 2.39 7.23
CA LEU A 352 -19.71 1.95 6.77
C LEU A 352 -20.03 0.54 7.27
N ILE A 353 -19.06 -0.39 7.22
CA ILE A 353 -19.23 -1.75 7.75
C ILE A 353 -19.53 -1.73 9.26
N MET A 354 -18.97 -0.78 10.01
CA MET A 354 -19.24 -0.55 11.43
C MET A 354 -20.56 0.19 11.69
N GLY A 355 -21.32 0.55 10.65
CA GLY A 355 -22.59 1.27 10.76
C GLY A 355 -22.42 2.75 11.11
N VAL A 356 -21.30 3.37 10.74
CA VAL A 356 -21.03 4.80 10.99
C VAL A 356 -20.87 5.52 9.67
N ASN A 357 -21.55 6.66 9.51
CA ASN A 357 -21.43 7.45 8.29
C ASN A 357 -20.01 8.03 8.17
N TYR A 358 -19.52 8.08 6.92
CA TYR A 358 -18.25 8.69 6.58
C TYR A 358 -18.50 9.90 5.70
N VAL A 359 -18.28 11.11 6.24
CA VAL A 359 -18.33 12.35 5.47
C VAL A 359 -17.00 12.50 4.75
N VAL A 360 -17.04 12.41 3.42
CA VAL A 360 -15.87 12.58 2.58
C VAL A 360 -15.58 14.08 2.44
N TYR A 361 -14.44 14.51 2.95
CA TYR A 361 -13.92 15.86 2.75
C TYR A 361 -12.62 15.81 1.96
N GLU A 362 -12.69 16.30 0.72
CA GLU A 362 -11.59 16.34 -0.23
C GLU A 362 -11.42 17.76 -0.79
N PRO A 363 -10.83 18.69 0.00
CA PRO A 363 -10.63 20.04 -0.46
C PRO A 363 -9.72 20.07 -1.68
N ILE A 364 -10.24 20.64 -2.77
CA ILE A 364 -9.54 20.79 -4.05
C ILE A 364 -9.11 22.25 -4.28
N ASP A 365 -7.96 22.44 -4.92
CA ASP A 365 -7.50 23.75 -5.36
C ASP A 365 -8.16 24.18 -6.69
N GLU A 366 -7.81 25.38 -7.16
CA GLU A 366 -8.27 25.95 -8.44
C GLU A 366 -7.90 25.09 -9.67
N ASN A 367 -6.90 24.20 -9.53
CA ASN A 367 -6.47 23.29 -10.57
C ASN A 367 -7.13 21.90 -10.44
N GLY A 368 -8.05 21.72 -9.48
CA GLY A 368 -8.73 20.46 -9.21
C GLY A 368 -7.85 19.41 -8.51
N LEU A 369 -6.76 19.83 -7.85
CA LEU A 369 -5.85 18.95 -7.12
C LEU A 369 -6.16 18.95 -5.63
N LEU A 370 -6.00 17.79 -5.01
CA LEU A 370 -6.13 17.60 -3.58
C LEU A 370 -4.99 18.28 -2.81
N VAL A 371 -5.15 18.37 -1.49
CA VAL A 371 -4.12 18.88 -0.56
C VAL A 371 -2.76 18.18 -0.65
N ASP A 372 -2.72 16.94 -1.14
CA ASP A 372 -1.51 16.15 -1.38
C ASP A 372 -0.95 16.28 -2.81
N GLY A 373 -1.58 17.12 -3.64
CA GLY A 373 -1.24 17.39 -5.03
C GLY A 373 -1.74 16.32 -6.03
N GLN A 374 -2.44 15.28 -5.56
CA GLN A 374 -3.00 14.24 -6.42
C GLN A 374 -4.36 14.66 -6.99
N GLN A 375 -4.79 13.97 -8.05
CA GLN A 375 -6.18 14.03 -8.47
C GLN A 375 -7.04 13.17 -7.56
N VAL A 376 -8.24 13.65 -7.28
CA VAL A 376 -9.25 12.86 -6.57
C VAL A 376 -9.75 11.72 -7.47
N VAL A 377 -10.05 10.57 -6.86
CA VAL A 377 -10.45 9.36 -7.58
C VAL A 377 -11.79 8.82 -7.11
N SER A 378 -12.50 8.09 -7.97
CA SER A 378 -13.75 7.42 -7.64
C SER A 378 -13.62 6.46 -6.43
N PRO A 379 -14.59 6.43 -5.50
CA PRO A 379 -15.88 7.15 -5.53
C PRO A 379 -15.82 8.55 -4.90
N PHE A 380 -14.63 9.06 -4.59
CA PHE A 380 -14.41 10.30 -3.84
C PHE A 380 -14.33 11.54 -4.74
N ASP A 381 -14.42 11.40 -6.06
CA ASP A 381 -14.34 12.50 -7.02
C ASP A 381 -15.60 13.38 -7.10
N GLY A 382 -16.65 12.99 -6.37
CA GLY A 382 -17.95 13.65 -6.33
C GLY A 382 -18.85 13.32 -7.52
N ASN A 383 -18.45 12.37 -8.38
CA ASN A 383 -19.29 11.91 -9.50
C ASN A 383 -20.17 10.70 -9.12
N HIS A 384 -19.90 10.06 -7.99
CA HIS A 384 -20.62 8.88 -7.54
C HIS A 384 -21.84 9.26 -6.68
N TYR A 385 -23.06 9.09 -7.21
CA TYR A 385 -24.30 9.53 -6.53
C TYR A 385 -24.53 8.94 -5.13
N LYS A 386 -23.99 7.74 -4.85
CA LYS A 386 -24.05 7.10 -3.52
C LYS A 386 -23.14 7.73 -2.46
N VAL A 387 -22.20 8.58 -2.84
CA VAL A 387 -21.16 9.10 -1.94
C VAL A 387 -21.17 10.62 -1.99
N PRO A 388 -21.80 11.28 -0.99
CA PRO A 388 -21.68 12.73 -0.82
C PRO A 388 -20.21 13.10 -0.54
N VAL A 389 -19.68 14.04 -1.32
CA VAL A 389 -18.30 14.52 -1.20
C VAL A 389 -18.31 16.03 -1.07
N ALA A 390 -17.65 16.55 -0.04
CA ALA A 390 -17.39 17.97 0.11
C ALA A 390 -16.02 18.33 -0.50
N LYS A 391 -16.02 19.25 -1.47
CA LYS A 391 -14.82 19.76 -2.16
C LYS A 391 -14.27 21.05 -1.57
N ASN A 392 -15.00 21.64 -0.61
CA ASN A 392 -14.64 22.86 0.10
C ASN A 392 -15.43 22.96 1.42
N GLU A 393 -15.13 24.00 2.21
CA GLU A 393 -15.77 24.27 3.51
C GLU A 393 -17.29 24.45 3.43
N ILE A 394 -17.79 25.08 2.35
CA ILE A 394 -19.22 25.36 2.18
C ILE A 394 -19.97 24.05 1.96
N GLU A 395 -19.46 23.20 1.07
CA GLU A 395 -20.06 21.89 0.82
C GLU A 395 -19.97 20.98 2.05
N LEU A 396 -18.86 21.04 2.81
CA LEU A 396 -18.73 20.30 4.06
C LEU A 396 -19.81 20.72 5.06
N GLN A 397 -20.02 22.03 5.22
CA GLN A 397 -21.07 22.56 6.08
C GLN A 397 -22.45 22.08 5.62
N GLN A 398 -22.76 22.13 4.31
CA GLN A 398 -24.04 21.69 3.77
C GLN A 398 -24.31 20.21 4.03
N ILE A 399 -23.32 19.33 3.83
CA ILE A 399 -23.44 17.89 4.11
C ILE A 399 -23.74 17.66 5.60
N LEU A 400 -23.07 18.39 6.49
CA LEU A 400 -23.26 18.26 7.94
C LEU A 400 -24.63 18.81 8.40
N GLU A 401 -25.08 19.95 7.87
CA GLU A 401 -26.39 20.56 8.18
C GLU A 401 -27.55 19.64 7.79
N LYS A 402 -27.48 19.08 6.58
CA LYS A 402 -28.52 18.19 6.05
C LYS A 402 -28.37 16.74 6.51
N LYS A 403 -27.26 16.40 7.17
CA LYS A 403 -26.86 15.02 7.52
C LYS A 403 -26.88 14.08 6.32
N GLU A 404 -26.40 14.56 5.17
CA GLU A 404 -26.34 13.78 3.92
C GLU A 404 -25.43 12.56 4.11
N SER A 405 -26.05 11.38 4.14
CA SER A 405 -25.36 10.12 4.42
C SER A 405 -24.96 9.39 3.15
N VAL A 406 -23.89 8.60 3.24
CA VAL A 406 -23.50 7.65 2.19
C VAL A 406 -24.59 6.59 2.04
N ASP A 407 -24.92 6.22 0.80
CA ASP A 407 -25.73 5.03 0.54
C ASP A 407 -24.86 3.79 0.78
N ILE A 408 -25.19 3.06 1.85
CA ILE A 408 -24.47 1.87 2.32
C ILE A 408 -24.39 0.75 1.28
N SER A 409 -25.27 0.75 0.25
CA SER A 409 -25.21 -0.20 -0.85
C SER A 409 -23.91 -0.12 -1.66
N ILE A 410 -23.16 1.00 -1.55
CA ILE A 410 -21.81 1.16 -2.12
C ILE A 410 -20.84 0.06 -1.70
N LEU A 411 -21.05 -0.57 -0.53
CA LEU A 411 -20.23 -1.68 -0.06
C LEU A 411 -20.25 -2.86 -1.04
N ASN A 412 -21.40 -3.16 -1.64
CA ASN A 412 -21.54 -4.27 -2.59
C ASN A 412 -20.84 -3.96 -3.93
N ASP A 413 -20.70 -2.69 -4.29
CA ASP A 413 -20.01 -2.29 -5.53
C ASP A 413 -18.49 -2.50 -5.41
N TYR A 414 -17.94 -2.25 -4.21
CA TYR A 414 -16.49 -2.27 -3.96
C TYR A 414 -15.95 -3.53 -3.29
N ILE A 415 -16.81 -4.33 -2.65
CA ILE A 415 -16.41 -5.59 -2.00
C ILE A 415 -17.41 -6.69 -2.41
N ASN A 416 -16.90 -7.71 -3.09
CA ASN A 416 -17.65 -8.94 -3.30
C ASN A 416 -17.66 -9.75 -1.99
N GLN A 417 -18.85 -10.19 -1.57
CA GLN A 417 -19.06 -10.93 -0.32
C GLN A 417 -18.41 -12.32 -0.34
N GLU A 418 -18.26 -12.92 -1.52
CA GLU A 418 -17.66 -14.23 -1.67
C GLU A 418 -16.15 -14.12 -1.93
N PHE A 419 -15.34 -14.57 -0.97
CA PHE A 419 -13.92 -14.79 -1.19
C PHE A 419 -13.71 -16.13 -1.92
N LYS A 420 -13.13 -16.12 -3.12
CA LYS A 420 -13.04 -17.28 -4.03
C LYS A 420 -11.59 -17.74 -4.26
N PRO A 421 -10.89 -18.23 -3.22
CA PRO A 421 -9.47 -18.57 -3.28
C PRO A 421 -9.12 -19.57 -4.39
N ASN A 422 -10.02 -20.49 -4.70
CA ASN A 422 -9.81 -21.53 -5.71
C ASN A 422 -9.62 -20.97 -7.12
N LEU A 423 -10.24 -19.82 -7.45
CA LEU A 423 -10.01 -19.15 -8.74
C LEU A 423 -8.53 -18.84 -8.97
N ILE A 424 -7.80 -18.48 -7.91
CA ILE A 424 -6.37 -18.20 -7.99
C ILE A 424 -5.57 -19.50 -8.19
N LEU A 425 -5.97 -20.58 -7.52
CA LEU A 425 -5.32 -21.88 -7.68
C LEU A 425 -5.50 -22.43 -9.10
N ASP A 426 -6.71 -22.34 -9.64
CA ASP A 426 -7.02 -22.78 -11.01
C ASP A 426 -6.17 -22.04 -12.05
N LEU A 427 -5.91 -20.75 -11.84
CA LEU A 427 -5.04 -19.95 -12.71
C LEU A 427 -3.57 -20.36 -12.61
N ILE A 428 -3.11 -20.83 -11.45
CA ILE A 428 -1.76 -21.38 -11.30
C ILE A 428 -1.64 -22.70 -12.07
N GLU A 429 -2.65 -23.55 -12.03
CA GLU A 429 -2.64 -24.85 -12.69
C GLU A 429 -2.74 -24.77 -14.21
N ASN A 430 -3.55 -23.83 -14.69
CA ASN A 430 -3.81 -23.62 -16.11
C ASN A 430 -2.95 -22.51 -16.72
N TYR A 431 -1.92 -22.04 -16.01
CA TYR A 431 -1.11 -20.91 -16.47
C TYR A 431 -0.45 -21.20 -17.82
N LYS A 432 -0.85 -20.45 -18.84
CA LYS A 432 -0.21 -20.40 -20.16
C LYS A 432 0.52 -19.07 -20.28
N PHE A 433 1.85 -19.13 -20.31
CA PHE A 433 2.67 -17.93 -20.48
C PHE A 433 2.40 -17.28 -21.83
N GLY A 434 2.00 -16.00 -21.82
CA GLY A 434 1.85 -15.21 -23.05
C GLY A 434 0.44 -15.17 -23.65
N ASN A 435 -0.64 -15.37 -22.88
CA ASN A 435 -1.98 -15.01 -23.35
C ASN A 435 -2.13 -13.47 -23.46
N LYS A 436 -1.53 -12.90 -24.51
CA LYS A 436 -2.14 -11.78 -25.20
C LYS A 436 -3.33 -12.35 -25.98
N GLN A 437 -4.52 -12.26 -25.38
CA GLN A 437 -5.74 -12.11 -26.16
C GLN A 437 -6.14 -10.65 -26.06
#